data_AF-A0A2K0XVI8-F1
#
_entry.id   AF-A0A2K0XVI8-F1
#
_cell.length_a   1.000
_cell.length_b   1.000
_cell.length_c   1.000
_cell.angle_alpha   90.00
_cell.angle_beta   90.00
_cell.angle_gamma   90.00
#
_symmetry.space_group_name_H-M   'P 1'
#
loop_
_entity.id
_entity.type
_entity.pdbx_description
1 polymer ?
#
loop_
_entity_poly.entity_id
_entity_poly.type
_entity_poly.pdbx_seq_one_letter_code
_entity_poly.pdbx_strand_id
1 'polypeptide(L)'
;MGGIAHAEYQFPKEIYQGYWAMTEPVFGDYGVINFRQSDSGIIASNHLRFECLADGKYRQVGLEMTVFEPKQDKMAMIDIKTKAPFAYLETMMIVPEEGMILKQTYADETMQELFPDGLLFAYVHTPIPTPLCPQ
;
A
#
# COMPACT_ATOMS: atom_id res chain seq x y z
N MET A 1 -33.22 18.03 11.51
CA MET A 1 -31.74 17.97 11.48
C MET A 1 -31.36 16.66 10.79
N GLY A 2 -31.16 16.69 9.47
CA GLY A 2 -30.68 15.53 8.73
C GLY A 2 -29.16 15.53 8.75
N GLY A 3 -28.55 14.64 9.54
CA GLY A 3 -27.10 14.46 9.52
C GLY A 3 -26.70 13.92 8.15
N ILE A 4 -25.86 14.66 7.43
CA ILE A 4 -25.21 14.15 6.23
C ILE A 4 -24.26 13.07 6.73
N ALA A 5 -24.59 11.80 6.52
CA ALA A 5 -23.66 10.71 6.74
C ALA A 5 -22.50 10.92 5.75
N HIS A 6 -21.35 11.38 6.24
CA HIS A 6 -20.13 11.38 5.46
C HIS A 6 -19.78 9.91 5.20
N ALA A 7 -19.81 9.50 3.93
CA ALA A 7 -19.34 8.17 3.55
C ALA A 7 -17.86 8.07 3.97
N GLU A 8 -17.52 7.07 4.77
CA GLU A 8 -16.13 6.82 5.13
C GLU A 8 -15.34 6.45 3.87
N TYR A 9 -14.12 6.97 3.75
CA TYR A 9 -13.24 6.65 2.63
C TYR A 9 -13.11 5.13 2.43
N GLN A 10 -13.11 4.71 1.17
CA GLN A 10 -12.83 3.34 0.75
C GLN A 10 -11.77 3.41 -0.34
N PHE A 11 -10.92 2.39 -0.42
CA PHE A 11 -10.07 2.29 -1.59
C PHE A 11 -10.90 2.14 -2.88
N PRO A 12 -10.44 2.69 -4.01
CA PRO A 12 -11.01 2.38 -5.32
C PRO A 12 -11.01 0.86 -5.56
N LYS A 13 -12.05 0.33 -6.20
CA LYS A 13 -12.21 -1.13 -6.40
C LYS A 13 -11.08 -1.74 -7.21
N GLU A 14 -10.50 -0.93 -8.09
CA GLU A 14 -9.39 -1.24 -8.96
C GLU A 14 -8.16 -1.70 -8.16
N ILE A 15 -7.98 -1.22 -6.93
CA ILE A 15 -6.82 -1.60 -6.11
C ILE A 15 -6.78 -3.11 -5.83
N TYR A 16 -7.95 -3.76 -5.83
CA TYR A 16 -8.11 -5.18 -5.52
C TYR A 16 -7.88 -6.09 -6.75
N GLN A 17 -7.58 -5.52 -7.92
CA GLN A 17 -7.42 -6.25 -9.19
C GLN A 17 -6.05 -6.93 -9.33
N GLY A 18 -5.60 -7.69 -8.33
CA GLY A 18 -4.36 -8.47 -8.40
C GLY A 18 -3.18 -7.83 -7.69
N TYR A 19 -2.02 -7.81 -8.34
CA TYR A 19 -0.74 -7.40 -7.74
C TYR A 19 -0.23 -6.10 -8.37
N TRP A 20 0.46 -5.32 -7.57
CA TRP A 20 1.04 -4.03 -7.94
C TRP A 20 2.53 -4.06 -7.61
N ALA A 21 3.38 -4.04 -8.64
CA ALA A 21 4.84 -4.06 -8.47
C ALA A 21 5.38 -2.63 -8.41
N MET A 22 6.21 -2.34 -7.42
CA MET A 22 6.84 -1.04 -7.25
C MET A 22 7.75 -0.71 -8.43
N THR A 23 7.66 0.52 -8.94
CA THR A 23 8.52 0.98 -10.04
C THR A 23 9.92 1.34 -9.57
N GLU A 24 10.09 1.67 -8.30
CA GLU A 24 11.37 2.01 -7.67
C GLU A 24 11.51 1.29 -6.33
N PRO A 25 12.74 0.90 -5.94
CA PRO A 25 12.98 0.28 -4.65
C PRO A 25 12.86 1.30 -3.52
N VAL A 26 12.39 0.85 -2.36
CA VAL A 26 12.35 1.66 -1.14
C VAL A 26 13.25 1.02 -0.09
N PHE A 27 14.21 1.79 0.40
CA PHE A 27 15.28 1.32 1.28
C PHE A 27 16.06 0.11 0.73
N GLY A 28 16.19 0.02 -0.60
CA GLY A 28 16.92 -1.05 -1.30
C GLY A 28 16.10 -2.28 -1.66
N ASP A 29 14.87 -2.40 -1.16
CA ASP A 29 13.98 -3.53 -1.45
C ASP A 29 13.00 -3.18 -2.58
N TYR A 30 12.79 -4.13 -3.50
CA TYR A 30 11.69 -4.07 -4.47
C TYR A 30 10.45 -4.70 -3.86
N GLY A 31 9.30 -4.08 -4.05
CA GLY A 31 8.04 -4.52 -3.47
C GLY A 31 7.03 -4.96 -4.51
N VAL A 32 6.23 -5.97 -4.16
CA VAL A 32 4.94 -6.24 -4.81
C VAL A 32 3.86 -6.25 -3.75
N ILE A 33 2.83 -5.44 -3.92
CA ILE A 33 1.70 -5.34 -3.00
C ILE A 33 0.43 -5.89 -3.62
N ASN A 34 -0.38 -6.58 -2.84
CA ASN A 34 -1.76 -6.89 -3.21
C ASN A 34 -2.70 -6.53 -2.08
N PHE A 35 -3.83 -5.94 -2.43
CA PHE A 35 -4.89 -5.59 -1.49
C PHE A 35 -6.02 -6.61 -1.57
N ARG A 36 -6.70 -6.84 -0.44
CA ARG A 36 -7.87 -7.72 -0.35
C ARG A 36 -8.89 -7.10 0.57
N GLN A 37 -10.16 -7.34 0.25
CA GLN A 37 -11.28 -7.07 1.13
C GLN A 37 -12.01 -8.40 1.36
N SER A 38 -12.22 -8.78 2.62
CA SER A 38 -13.02 -9.96 2.96
C SER A 38 -14.51 -9.67 2.86
N ASP A 39 -15.33 -10.73 2.82
CA ASP A 39 -16.80 -10.62 2.88
C ASP A 39 -17.28 -9.93 4.17
N SER A 40 -16.49 -10.01 5.24
CA SER A 40 -16.74 -9.31 6.51
C SER A 40 -16.29 -7.85 6.52
N GLY A 41 -15.79 -7.32 5.40
CA GLY A 41 -15.35 -5.94 5.24
C GLY A 41 -13.95 -5.64 5.76
N ILE A 42 -13.17 -6.63 6.19
CA ILE A 42 -11.78 -6.42 6.61
C ILE A 42 -10.94 -6.13 5.38
N ILE A 43 -10.23 -5.02 5.39
CA ILE A 43 -9.30 -4.63 4.34
C ILE A 43 -7.87 -4.93 4.81
N ALA A 44 -7.12 -5.64 3.98
CA ALA A 44 -5.73 -5.97 4.27
C ALA A 44 -4.87 -5.92 2.99
N SER A 45 -3.56 -5.81 3.17
CA SER A 45 -2.58 -5.99 2.11
C SER A 45 -1.49 -6.97 2.52
N ASN A 46 -0.89 -7.59 1.52
CA ASN A 46 0.39 -8.25 1.65
C ASN A 46 1.40 -7.47 0.83
N HIS A 47 2.50 -7.08 1.44
CA HIS A 47 3.66 -6.50 0.79
C HIS A 47 4.79 -7.55 0.77
N LEU A 48 5.04 -8.09 -0.42
CA LEU A 48 6.11 -9.04 -0.69
C LEU A 48 7.38 -8.24 -1.02
N ARG A 49 8.44 -8.45 -0.24
CA ARG A 49 9.73 -7.78 -0.45
C ARG A 49 10.70 -8.71 -1.17
N PHE A 50 11.40 -8.16 -2.15
CA PHE A 50 12.32 -8.86 -3.03
C PHE A 50 13.67 -8.17 -3.09
N GLU A 51 14.71 -9.00 -3.13
CA GLU A 51 16.05 -8.62 -3.55
C GLU A 51 16.22 -8.99 -5.02
N CYS A 52 16.68 -8.02 -5.82
CA CYS A 52 17.07 -8.23 -7.22
C CYS A 52 18.56 -8.54 -7.30
N LEU A 53 18.91 -9.64 -7.98
CA LEU A 53 20.26 -10.13 -8.15
C LEU A 53 20.86 -9.62 -9.47
N ALA A 54 22.20 -9.57 -9.54
CA ALA A 54 22.92 -9.03 -10.70
C ALA A 54 22.70 -9.79 -12.02
N ASP A 55 22.16 -11.01 -11.98
CA ASP A 55 21.83 -11.82 -13.15
C ASP A 55 20.36 -11.66 -13.59
N GLY A 56 19.66 -10.64 -13.09
CA GLY A 56 18.25 -10.36 -13.35
C GLY A 56 17.28 -11.29 -12.62
N LYS A 57 17.78 -12.24 -11.81
CA LYS A 57 16.93 -13.05 -10.93
C LYS A 57 16.52 -12.27 -9.70
N TYR A 58 15.56 -12.81 -8.96
CA TYR A 58 15.12 -12.25 -7.70
C TYR A 58 14.89 -13.33 -6.65
N ARG A 59 14.94 -12.90 -5.39
CA ARG A 59 14.59 -13.72 -4.22
C ARG A 59 13.63 -12.94 -3.34
N GLN A 60 12.54 -13.59 -2.91
CA GLN A 60 11.69 -13.02 -1.87
C GLN A 60 12.42 -13.04 -0.53
N VAL A 61 12.56 -11.87 0.08
CA VAL A 61 13.27 -11.67 1.36
C VAL A 61 12.34 -11.34 2.52
N GLY A 62 11.08 -11.00 2.23
CA GLY A 62 10.10 -10.69 3.27
C GLY A 62 8.65 -10.76 2.81
N LEU A 63 7.77 -10.78 3.81
CA LEU A 63 6.33 -10.59 3.66
C LEU A 63 5.85 -9.76 4.85
N GLU A 64 5.18 -8.66 4.57
CA GLU A 64 4.54 -7.81 5.56
C GLU A 64 3.04 -7.77 5.30
N MET A 65 2.26 -7.91 6.37
CA MET A 65 0.82 -7.81 6.30
C MET A 65 0.38 -6.52 6.98
N THR A 66 -0.51 -5.78 6.33
CA THR A 66 -1.10 -4.57 6.90
C THR A 66 -2.62 -4.70 6.90
N VAL A 67 -3.25 -4.36 8.01
CA VAL A 67 -4.71 -4.23 8.11
C VAL A 67 -5.05 -2.75 8.02
N PHE A 68 -6.15 -2.44 7.34
CA PHE A 68 -6.60 -1.08 7.12
C PHE A 68 -7.97 -0.81 7.73
N GLU A 69 -8.13 0.37 8.30
CA GLU A 69 -9.41 0.90 8.77
C GLU A 69 -9.73 2.23 8.08
N PRO A 70 -10.96 2.44 7.58
CA PRO A 70 -11.40 3.73 7.06
C PRO A 70 -11.28 4.84 8.11
N LYS A 71 -10.75 6.01 7.72
CA LYS A 71 -10.73 7.23 8.53
C LYS A 71 -10.95 8.45 7.64
N GLN A 72 -12.10 9.11 7.77
CA GLN A 72 -12.45 10.33 7.03
C GLN A 72 -12.12 10.23 5.52
N ASP A 73 -10.96 10.72 5.11
CA ASP A 73 -10.43 10.84 3.75
C ASP A 73 -9.29 9.86 3.41
N LYS A 74 -8.90 8.96 4.32
CA LYS A 74 -7.77 8.04 4.15
C LYS A 74 -8.00 6.67 4.80
N MET A 75 -7.09 5.72 4.53
CA MET A 75 -7.08 4.41 5.19
C MET A 75 -5.97 4.37 6.23
N ALA A 76 -6.34 4.19 7.50
CA ALA A 76 -5.37 4.00 8.57
C ALA A 76 -4.75 2.60 8.49
N MET A 77 -3.42 2.52 8.53
CA MET A 77 -2.65 1.28 8.65
C MET A 77 -2.55 0.93 10.14
N ILE A 78 -3.08 -0.23 10.51
CA ILE A 78 -3.28 -0.62 11.92
C ILE A 78 -2.21 -1.60 12.37
N ASP A 79 -1.56 -1.30 13.50
CA ASP A 79 -0.72 -2.27 14.19
C ASP A 79 -1.61 -3.36 14.81
N ILE A 80 -1.36 -4.62 14.44
CA ILE A 80 -2.23 -5.73 14.83
C ILE A 80 -2.24 -5.95 16.35
N LYS A 81 -1.15 -5.64 17.05
CA LYS A 81 -0.97 -5.85 18.50
C LYS A 81 -1.60 -4.72 19.30
N THR A 82 -1.31 -3.47 18.95
CA THR A 82 -1.75 -2.30 19.72
C THR A 82 -3.08 -1.74 19.25
N LYS A 83 -3.54 -2.10 18.04
CA LYS A 83 -4.70 -1.52 17.35
C LYS A 83 -4.59 -0.01 17.09
N ALA A 84 -3.41 0.56 17.28
CA ALA A 84 -3.17 1.95 16.98
C ALA A 84 -2.84 2.13 15.48
N PRO A 85 -3.27 3.25 14.86
CA PRO A 85 -2.77 3.62 13.55
C PRO A 85 -1.30 4.00 13.64
N PHE A 86 -0.47 3.49 12.74
CA PHE A 86 0.94 3.89 12.63
C PHE A 86 1.22 4.74 11.38
N ALA A 87 0.39 4.60 10.36
CA ALA A 87 0.45 5.36 9.12
C ALA A 87 -0.94 5.47 8.49
N TYR A 88 -1.06 6.28 7.45
CA TYR A 88 -2.26 6.42 6.66
C TYR A 88 -1.92 6.33 5.18
N LEU A 89 -2.82 5.73 4.40
CA LEU A 89 -2.63 5.47 2.99
C LEU A 89 -3.80 6.05 2.18
N GLU A 90 -3.46 6.76 1.12
CA GLU A 90 -4.40 7.41 0.21
C GLU A 90 -4.08 7.00 -1.24
N THR A 91 -5.12 6.79 -2.05
CA THR A 91 -4.95 6.49 -3.48
C THR A 91 -4.97 7.81 -4.25
N MET A 92 -3.80 8.27 -4.68
CA MET A 92 -3.67 9.54 -5.41
C MET A 92 -4.10 9.40 -6.87
N MET A 93 -3.77 8.26 -7.48
CA MET A 93 -4.11 7.93 -8.86
C MET A 93 -4.19 6.42 -9.00
N ILE A 94 -5.16 5.94 -9.79
CA ILE A 94 -5.21 4.56 -10.23
C ILE A 94 -5.80 4.51 -11.64
N VAL A 95 -5.08 3.85 -12.54
CA VAL A 95 -5.56 3.47 -13.86
C VAL A 95 -5.68 1.95 -13.84
N PRO A 96 -6.91 1.39 -14.02
CA PRO A 96 -7.15 -0.05 -13.93
C PRO A 96 -6.17 -0.85 -14.78
N GLU A 97 -5.59 -1.90 -14.20
CA GLU A 97 -4.64 -2.82 -14.87
C GLU A 97 -3.40 -2.15 -15.52
N GLU A 98 -3.11 -0.88 -15.19
CA GLU A 98 -1.96 -0.15 -15.73
C GLU A 98 -1.03 0.32 -14.61
N GLY A 99 -1.48 1.28 -13.79
CA GLY A 99 -0.62 1.95 -12.83
C GLY A 99 -1.37 2.55 -11.63
N MET A 100 -0.66 2.66 -10.52
CA MET A 100 -1.21 3.16 -9.26
C MET A 100 -0.17 4.02 -8.54
N ILE A 101 -0.62 5.14 -7.97
CA ILE A 101 0.17 5.98 -7.07
C ILE A 101 -0.54 6.04 -5.73
N LEU A 102 0.18 5.61 -4.69
CA LEU A 102 -0.26 5.70 -3.30
C LEU A 102 0.54 6.77 -2.57
N LYS A 103 -0.12 7.49 -1.66
CA LYS A 103 0.54 8.40 -0.73
C LYS A 103 0.43 7.83 0.68
N GLN A 104 1.57 7.64 1.34
CA GLN A 104 1.63 7.29 2.75
C GLN A 104 2.01 8.50 3.59
N THR A 105 1.24 8.76 4.64
CA THR A 105 1.60 9.71 5.70
C THR A 105 1.70 8.96 7.02
N TYR A 106 2.34 9.55 8.03
CA TYR A 106 2.65 8.85 9.28
C TYR A 106 1.80 9.37 10.44
N ALA A 107 1.44 8.50 11.37
CA ALA A 107 0.77 8.90 12.61
C ALA A 107 1.77 9.33 13.69
N ASP A 108 2.99 8.81 13.63
CA ASP A 108 4.09 9.14 14.53
C ASP A 108 4.70 10.52 14.23
N GLU A 109 4.91 11.34 15.27
CA GLU A 109 5.43 12.71 15.14
C GLU A 109 6.84 12.74 14.56
N THR A 110 7.73 11.81 14.96
CA THR A 110 9.11 11.76 14.46
C THR A 110 9.12 11.48 12.95
N MET A 111 8.27 10.55 12.51
CA MET A 111 8.14 10.23 11.09
C MET A 111 7.48 11.36 10.29
N GLN A 112 6.56 12.12 10.90
CA GLN A 112 6.00 13.33 10.27
C GLN A 112 7.06 14.42 10.09
N GLU A 113 7.98 14.59 11.05
CA GLU A 113 9.09 15.54 10.90
C GLU A 113 10.07 15.14 9.78
N LEU A 114 10.35 13.84 9.65
CA LEU A 114 11.23 13.31 8.60
C LEU A 114 10.57 13.34 7.21
N PHE A 115 9.26 13.13 7.15
CA PHE A 115 8.49 13.05 5.91
C PHE A 115 7.22 13.92 6.02
N PRO A 116 7.37 15.27 6.06
CA PRO A 116 6.25 16.19 6.31
C PRO A 116 5.17 16.11 5.23
N ASP A 117 5.56 15.81 3.99
CA ASP A 117 4.64 15.63 2.87
C ASP A 117 4.25 14.16 2.64
N GLY A 118 4.75 13.25 3.46
CA GLY A 118 4.64 11.80 3.28
C GLY A 118 5.56 11.24 2.19
N LEU A 119 5.29 9.99 1.79
CA LEU A 119 5.98 9.29 0.71
C LEU A 119 5.00 8.91 -0.39
N LEU A 120 5.44 9.01 -1.64
CA LEU A 120 4.71 8.51 -2.80
C LEU A 120 5.30 7.18 -3.24
N PHE A 121 4.40 6.22 -3.49
CA PHE A 121 4.75 4.91 -3.99
C PHE A 121 4.06 4.70 -5.33
N ALA A 122 4.86 4.53 -6.38
CA ALA A 122 4.37 4.25 -7.72
C ALA A 122 4.47 2.76 -8.01
N TYR A 123 3.43 2.23 -8.64
CA TYR A 123 3.30 0.83 -8.99
C TYR A 123 2.80 0.66 -10.41
N VAL A 124 3.19 -0.46 -11.02
CA VAL A 124 2.55 -1.01 -12.22
C VAL A 124 1.74 -2.25 -11.85
N HIS A 125 0.67 -2.49 -12.59
CA HIS A 125 -0.06 -3.74 -12.46
C HIS A 125 0.78 -4.93 -12.91
N THR A 126 0.63 -6.06 -12.22
CA THR A 126 1.18 -7.35 -12.66
C THR A 126 0.21 -8.49 -12.34
N PRO A 127 0.03 -9.46 -13.26
CA PRO A 127 -0.83 -10.62 -13.02
C PRO A 127 -0.22 -11.62 -12.03
N ILE A 128 1.10 -11.56 -11.79
CA ILE A 128 1.83 -12.46 -10.91
C ILE A 128 2.64 -11.67 -9.87
N PRO A 129 2.91 -12.24 -8.68
CA PRO A 129 3.63 -11.55 -7.60
C PRO A 129 5.15 -11.51 -7.86
N THR A 130 5.59 -10.79 -8.89
CA THR A 130 7.00 -10.69 -9.27
C THR A 130 7.48 -9.24 -9.28
N PRO A 131 8.67 -8.95 -8.74
CA PRO A 131 9.22 -7.59 -8.70
C PRO A 131 9.64 -7.11 -10.09
N LEU A 132 9.75 -5.79 -10.24
CA LEU A 132 10.41 -5.16 -11.38
C LEU A 132 11.92 -5.05 -11.12
N CYS A 133 12.68 -6.09 -11.44
CA CYS A 133 14.13 -6.02 -11.32
C CYS A 133 14.77 -5.28 -12.50
N PRO A 134 15.75 -4.40 -12.25
CA PRO A 134 16.56 -3.83 -13.32
C PRO A 134 17.33 -4.95 -14.01
N GLN A 135 17.42 -4.84 -15.34
CA GLN A 135 18.21 -5.75 -16.18
C GLN A 135 19.68 -5.33 -16.23
#